data_AF-A0A9D4G7T0-F1
#
_entry.id   AF-A0A9D4G7T0-F1
#
_cell.length_a   1.000
_cell.length_b   1.000
_cell.length_c   1.000
_cell.angle_alpha   90.00
_cell.angle_beta   90.00
_cell.angle_gamma   90.00
#
_symmetry.space_group_name_H-M   'P 1'
#
loop_
_entity.id
_entity.type
_entity.pdbx_description
1 polymer ?
#
loop_
_entity_poly.entity_id
_entity_poly.type
_entity_poly.pdbx_seq_one_letter_code
_entity_poly.pdbx_strand_id
1 'polypeptide(L)'
;MSVKGTTLNFLFLIGYVLAIDDPCAAGHYREFPSQNIGARQEGCLSSVFEECDFYFNDTLWYTSFFGKLLTHCPRDRSCGSPLPVWIDGPYPNENDGLVNRTVCIKKESLCCSTILTMEIKNCSTFAVFRLPNVPSCPSAYCFESNLPCETTSTSTTTTTSTPVTHRTTEPHIPSSEYRPTTKPKEYINERPDLLIGMLIGGFVVLVSIATCVILYAKFWRKPQRISTDQYPVVITNSALPYKQP
;
A
#
# COMPACT_ATOMS: atom_id res chain seq x y z
N MET A 1 -3.55 44.56 0.92
CA MET A 1 -4.29 43.29 1.00
C MET A 1 -3.29 42.16 1.13
N SER A 2 -3.27 41.52 2.30
CA SER A 2 -2.31 40.46 2.65
C SER A 2 -2.71 39.14 1.97
N VAL A 3 -1.97 38.75 0.93
CA VAL A 3 -2.14 37.46 0.20
C VAL A 3 -1.36 36.33 0.90
N LYS A 4 -0.64 36.62 1.99
CA LYS A 4 0.23 35.66 2.68
C LYS A 4 -0.51 34.63 3.57
N GLY A 5 -1.75 34.93 3.98
CA GLY A 5 -2.52 34.04 4.87
C GLY A 5 -3.24 32.88 4.17
N THR A 6 -3.62 33.04 2.90
CA THR A 6 -4.43 32.05 2.17
C THR A 6 -3.60 30.93 1.56
N THR A 7 -2.38 31.21 1.10
CA THR A 7 -1.47 30.21 0.53
C THR A 7 -0.92 29.25 1.58
N LEU A 8 -0.64 29.73 2.80
CA LEU A 8 -0.16 28.88 3.88
C LEU A 8 -1.23 27.86 4.30
N ASN A 9 -2.48 28.29 4.47
CA ASN A 9 -3.60 27.39 4.81
C ASN A 9 -3.90 26.35 3.72
N PHE A 10 -3.75 26.71 2.44
CA PHE A 10 -3.94 25.77 1.33
C PHE A 10 -2.83 24.70 1.27
N LEU A 11 -1.57 25.08 1.52
CA LEU A 11 -0.45 24.13 1.59
C LEU A 11 -0.57 23.19 2.80
N PHE A 12 -1.07 23.69 3.94
CA PHE A 12 -1.39 22.85 5.10
C PHE A 12 -2.50 21.84 4.78
N LEU A 13 -3.54 22.25 4.05
CA LEU A 13 -4.62 21.34 3.63
C LEU A 13 -4.13 20.28 2.65
N ILE A 14 -3.31 20.64 1.66
CA ILE A 14 -2.70 19.67 0.74
C ILE A 14 -1.79 18.71 1.51
N GLY A 15 -0.93 19.23 2.41
CA GLY A 15 -0.06 18.39 3.24
C GLY A 15 -0.84 17.42 4.13
N TYR A 16 -1.99 17.85 4.66
CA TYR A 16 -2.88 17.01 5.46
C TYR A 16 -3.57 15.92 4.63
N VAL A 17 -4.08 16.26 3.44
CA VAL A 17 -4.70 15.28 2.52
C VAL A 17 -3.69 14.24 2.06
N LEU A 18 -2.47 14.64 1.71
CA LEU A 18 -1.40 13.72 1.32
C LEU A 18 -0.99 12.77 2.47
N ALA A 19 -1.19 13.18 3.72
CA ALA A 19 -0.91 12.36 4.89
C ALA A 19 -2.03 11.34 5.21
N ILE A 20 -3.28 11.63 4.84
CA ILE A 20 -4.42 10.73 5.12
C ILE A 20 -4.38 9.48 4.23
N ASP A 21 -3.85 9.57 3.02
CA ASP A 21 -3.78 8.43 2.09
C ASP A 21 -2.40 7.76 2.03
N ASP A 22 -1.46 8.14 2.92
CA ASP A 22 -0.14 7.52 2.94
C ASP A 22 -0.20 6.12 3.57
N PRO A 23 0.07 5.03 2.82
CA PRO A 23 0.05 3.67 3.37
C PRO A 23 1.20 3.39 4.34
N CYS A 24 2.20 4.28 4.46
CA CYS A 24 3.26 4.20 5.46
C CYS A 24 2.84 4.72 6.84
N ALA A 25 1.73 5.45 6.94
CA ALA A 25 1.26 5.96 8.21
C ALA A 25 0.70 4.83 9.09
N ALA A 26 0.90 4.96 10.41
CA ALA A 26 0.44 3.97 11.37
C ALA A 26 -1.08 3.78 11.28
N GLY A 27 -1.52 2.53 11.20
CA GLY A 27 -2.94 2.17 11.06
C GLY A 27 -3.45 2.13 9.61
N HIS A 28 -2.66 2.51 8.62
CA HIS A 28 -3.05 2.45 7.21
C HIS A 28 -2.63 1.15 6.51
N TYR A 29 -1.90 0.29 7.21
CA TYR A 29 -1.49 -1.04 6.77
C TYR A 29 -1.80 -2.11 7.82
N ARG A 30 -1.78 -3.37 7.41
CA ARG A 30 -1.94 -4.55 8.28
C ARG A 30 -0.72 -5.46 8.20
N GLU A 31 -0.53 -6.30 9.20
CA GLU A 31 0.47 -7.35 9.10
C GLU A 31 0.04 -8.43 8.12
N PHE A 32 1.00 -8.99 7.39
CA PHE A 32 0.79 -10.12 6.50
C PHE A 32 0.21 -11.30 7.32
N PRO A 33 -0.91 -11.91 6.87
CA PRO A 33 -1.66 -12.89 7.64
C PRO A 33 -1.05 -14.30 7.56
N SER A 34 0.21 -14.47 7.99
CA SER A 34 0.84 -15.78 8.13
C SER A 34 1.49 -15.92 9.51
N GLN A 35 1.41 -17.13 10.06
CA GLN A 35 2.02 -17.49 11.35
C GLN A 35 3.25 -18.40 11.19
N ASN A 36 3.49 -18.93 9.98
CA ASN A 36 4.53 -19.94 9.75
C ASN A 36 5.84 -19.27 9.27
N ILE A 37 6.59 -18.72 10.21
CA ILE A 37 7.79 -17.90 9.95
C ILE A 37 8.82 -18.64 9.09
N GLY A 38 9.12 -19.89 9.43
CA GLY A 38 10.08 -20.71 8.68
C GLY A 38 9.55 -21.09 7.30
N ALA A 39 8.24 -21.34 7.17
CA ALA A 39 7.68 -21.82 5.91
C ALA A 39 7.82 -20.79 4.80
N ARG A 40 7.72 -19.49 5.07
CA ARG A 40 7.71 -18.45 4.03
C ARG A 40 9.09 -18.07 3.46
N GLN A 41 10.14 -18.74 3.91
CA GLN A 41 11.52 -18.45 3.52
C GLN A 41 12.02 -19.42 2.46
N GLU A 42 12.87 -18.94 1.56
CA GLU A 42 13.51 -19.81 0.58
C GLU A 42 14.49 -20.80 1.24
N GLY A 43 15.18 -20.37 2.30
CA GLY A 43 16.24 -21.14 2.97
C GLY A 43 15.75 -22.34 3.77
N CYS A 44 14.49 -22.35 4.19
CA CYS A 44 13.94 -23.37 5.06
C CYS A 44 13.36 -24.54 4.26
N LEU A 45 13.83 -25.75 4.58
CA LEU A 45 13.28 -26.98 4.02
C LEU A 45 11.99 -27.30 4.76
N SER A 46 10.86 -27.26 4.05
CA SER A 46 9.58 -27.77 4.55
C SER A 46 9.25 -29.10 3.89
N SER A 47 8.72 -30.05 4.67
CA SER A 47 8.09 -31.27 4.13
C SER A 47 6.61 -31.06 3.81
N VAL A 48 6.04 -29.92 4.22
CA VAL A 48 4.62 -29.57 4.04
C VAL A 48 4.54 -28.32 3.17
N PHE A 49 3.86 -28.43 2.03
CA PHE A 49 3.75 -27.34 1.04
C PHE A 49 2.29 -26.89 0.88
N GLU A 50 1.65 -26.53 1.98
CA GLU A 50 0.23 -26.19 2.03
C GLU A 50 -0.05 -24.69 2.11
N GLU A 51 0.98 -23.84 2.13
CA GLU A 51 0.79 -22.40 2.19
C GLU A 51 0.06 -21.91 0.94
N CYS A 52 -1.00 -21.11 1.17
CA CYS A 52 -1.74 -20.50 0.08
C CYS A 52 -2.21 -19.09 0.38
N ASP A 53 -1.82 -18.15 -0.47
CA ASP A 53 -2.13 -16.73 -0.34
C ASP A 53 -3.20 -16.28 -1.37
N PHE A 54 -4.29 -17.03 -1.44
CA PHE A 54 -5.39 -16.81 -2.42
C PHE A 54 -6.43 -15.79 -1.97
N TYR A 55 -6.33 -15.28 -0.73
CA TYR A 55 -7.36 -14.43 -0.14
C TYR A 55 -6.76 -13.22 0.61
N PHE A 56 -6.29 -12.25 -0.16
CA PHE A 56 -6.08 -10.87 0.25
C PHE A 56 -7.28 -10.01 -0.10
N ASN A 57 -7.46 -8.97 0.72
CA ASN A 57 -8.33 -7.88 0.37
C ASN A 57 -7.52 -6.88 -0.47
N ASP A 58 -7.91 -6.72 -1.73
CA ASP A 58 -7.26 -5.88 -2.72
C ASP A 58 -7.34 -4.37 -2.42
N THR A 59 -8.12 -3.97 -1.41
CA THR A 59 -8.20 -2.59 -0.91
C THR A 59 -7.27 -2.30 0.27
N LEU A 60 -6.66 -3.33 0.86
CA LEU A 60 -5.82 -3.18 2.05
C LEU A 60 -4.34 -3.17 1.72
N TRP A 61 -3.60 -2.36 2.46
CA TRP A 61 -2.15 -2.40 2.50
C TRP A 61 -1.67 -3.39 3.54
N TYR A 62 -0.60 -4.08 3.21
CA TYR A 62 0.03 -5.06 4.07
C TYR A 62 1.53 -4.75 4.22
N THR A 63 2.08 -5.00 5.39
CA THR A 63 3.52 -5.06 5.66
C THR A 63 3.85 -6.47 6.14
N SER A 64 5.14 -6.78 6.25
CA SER A 64 5.60 -8.09 6.70
C SER A 64 6.71 -7.97 7.73
N PHE A 65 6.55 -8.67 8.85
CA PHE A 65 7.62 -8.89 9.81
C PHE A 65 8.62 -9.98 9.36
N PHE A 66 8.30 -10.74 8.30
CA PHE A 66 9.23 -11.70 7.70
C PHE A 66 10.38 -11.02 6.96
N GLY A 67 10.27 -9.72 6.67
CA GLY A 67 11.24 -8.97 5.88
C GLY A 67 10.68 -8.61 4.51
N LYS A 68 11.59 -8.42 3.54
CA LYS A 68 11.22 -8.11 2.16
C LYS A 68 10.76 -9.37 1.43
N LEU A 69 9.84 -9.23 0.49
CA LEU A 69 9.56 -10.26 -0.49
C LEU A 69 10.81 -10.52 -1.34
N LEU A 70 10.99 -11.79 -1.74
CA LEU A 70 12.12 -12.20 -2.55
C LEU A 70 12.13 -11.46 -3.89
N THR A 71 13.29 -10.95 -4.28
CA THR A 71 13.49 -10.22 -5.56
C THR A 71 14.22 -11.01 -6.63
N HIS A 72 14.54 -12.28 -6.35
CA HIS A 72 15.12 -13.22 -7.30
C HIS A 72 14.23 -14.45 -7.45
N CYS A 73 14.47 -15.19 -8.54
CA CYS A 73 13.77 -16.44 -8.81
C CYS A 73 14.01 -17.46 -7.68
N PRO A 74 12.96 -17.86 -6.94
CA PRO A 74 13.09 -18.80 -5.84
C PRO A 74 13.50 -20.21 -6.32
N ARG A 75 14.04 -21.02 -5.43
CA ARG A 75 14.22 -22.46 -5.62
C ARG A 75 12.88 -23.17 -5.83
N ASP A 76 12.93 -24.30 -6.52
CA ASP A 76 11.74 -25.14 -6.71
C ASP A 76 11.24 -25.63 -5.35
N ARG A 77 9.91 -25.55 -5.14
CA ARG A 77 9.24 -26.01 -3.92
C ARG A 77 9.82 -25.41 -2.63
N SER A 78 10.10 -24.11 -2.64
CA SER A 78 10.52 -23.35 -1.45
C SER A 78 9.38 -22.51 -0.90
N CYS A 79 9.61 -21.78 0.20
CA CYS A 79 8.64 -20.81 0.73
C CYS A 79 7.27 -21.42 1.06
N GLY A 80 7.26 -22.71 1.45
CA GLY A 80 6.07 -23.41 1.92
C GLY A 80 5.08 -23.79 0.81
N SER A 81 5.49 -23.70 -0.46
CA SER A 81 4.61 -23.92 -1.61
C SER A 81 5.37 -24.51 -2.81
N PRO A 82 4.72 -25.36 -3.64
CA PRO A 82 5.27 -25.77 -4.93
C PRO A 82 5.24 -24.66 -5.99
N LEU A 83 4.48 -23.58 -5.75
CA LEU A 83 4.36 -22.41 -6.61
C LEU A 83 4.79 -21.14 -5.85
N PRO A 84 6.08 -20.95 -5.57
CA PRO A 84 6.58 -19.76 -4.89
C PRO A 84 6.24 -18.48 -5.67
N VAL A 85 5.85 -17.45 -4.93
CA VAL A 85 5.49 -16.13 -5.47
C VAL A 85 6.53 -15.11 -5.03
N TRP A 86 7.06 -14.33 -5.97
CA TRP A 86 8.18 -13.42 -5.78
C TRP A 86 8.02 -12.14 -6.62
N ILE A 87 8.82 -11.12 -6.33
CA ILE A 87 8.79 -9.84 -7.07
C ILE A 87 9.86 -9.86 -8.17
N ASP A 88 9.45 -9.62 -9.41
CA ASP A 88 10.39 -9.41 -10.51
C ASP A 88 10.77 -7.94 -10.62
N GLY A 89 11.89 -7.59 -9.98
CA GLY A 89 12.49 -6.27 -10.03
C GLY A 89 12.92 -5.72 -8.67
N PRO A 90 13.63 -4.58 -8.67
CA PRO A 90 14.17 -4.00 -7.44
C PRO A 90 13.08 -3.36 -6.58
N TYR A 91 13.30 -3.35 -5.28
CA TYR A 91 12.51 -2.54 -4.34
C TYR A 91 12.60 -1.04 -4.72
N PRO A 92 11.50 -0.28 -4.58
CA PRO A 92 11.55 1.17 -4.77
C PRO A 92 12.45 1.83 -3.72
N ASN A 93 13.06 2.95 -4.08
CA ASN A 93 13.70 3.86 -3.14
C ASN A 93 12.63 4.63 -2.35
N GLU A 94 13.01 5.23 -1.22
CA GLU A 94 12.10 6.01 -0.37
C GLU A 94 11.40 7.16 -1.13
N ASN A 95 12.10 7.77 -2.09
CA ASN A 95 11.58 8.90 -2.86
C ASN A 95 10.79 8.50 -4.12
N ASP A 96 10.72 7.21 -4.45
CA ASP A 96 10.01 6.74 -5.66
C ASP A 96 8.48 6.78 -5.47
N GLY A 97 8.01 6.91 -4.22
CA GLY A 97 6.59 6.92 -3.90
C GLY A 97 5.92 5.57 -4.13
N LEU A 98 4.68 5.60 -4.64
CA LEU A 98 3.93 4.39 -4.96
C LEU A 98 4.33 3.86 -6.33
N VAL A 99 4.73 2.58 -6.41
CA VAL A 99 5.23 1.99 -7.64
C VAL A 99 4.56 0.65 -7.92
N ASN A 100 4.24 0.39 -9.20
CA ASN A 100 3.79 -0.92 -9.65
C ASN A 100 4.98 -1.87 -9.85
N ARG A 101 4.82 -3.12 -9.42
CA ARG A 101 5.79 -4.20 -9.63
C ARG A 101 5.13 -5.44 -10.20
N THR A 102 5.90 -6.12 -11.03
CA THR A 102 5.57 -7.45 -11.52
C THR A 102 5.76 -8.45 -10.38
N VAL A 103 4.75 -9.27 -10.16
CA VAL A 103 4.79 -10.41 -9.27
C VAL A 103 4.75 -11.67 -10.12
N CYS A 104 5.68 -12.58 -9.84
CA CYS A 104 5.85 -13.80 -10.61
C CYS A 104 5.51 -15.01 -9.74
N ILE A 105 4.71 -15.92 -10.31
CA ILE A 105 4.52 -17.26 -9.76
C ILE A 105 5.46 -18.18 -10.51
N LYS A 106 6.39 -18.79 -9.77
CA LYS A 106 7.29 -19.81 -10.29
C LYS A 106 6.53 -21.12 -10.49
N LYS A 107 6.89 -21.84 -11.55
CA LYS A 107 6.42 -23.20 -11.80
C LYS A 107 7.53 -24.03 -12.42
N GLU A 108 8.00 -25.06 -11.71
CA GLU A 108 9.09 -25.92 -12.17
C GLU A 108 10.31 -25.06 -12.60
N SER A 109 10.89 -25.34 -13.77
CA SER A 109 12.03 -24.59 -14.31
C SER A 109 11.70 -23.16 -14.77
N LEU A 110 10.41 -22.77 -14.85
CA LEU A 110 10.00 -21.43 -15.25
C LEU A 110 9.93 -20.51 -14.03
N CYS A 111 10.87 -19.55 -13.96
CA CYS A 111 10.91 -18.55 -12.89
C CYS A 111 9.65 -17.68 -12.82
N CYS A 112 9.03 -17.38 -13.97
CA CYS A 112 7.80 -16.59 -14.04
C CYS A 112 6.81 -17.26 -15.01
N SER A 113 6.05 -18.22 -14.51
CA SER A 113 5.01 -18.90 -15.29
C SER A 113 3.72 -18.11 -15.34
N THR A 114 3.42 -17.38 -14.27
CA THR A 114 2.24 -16.50 -14.19
C THR A 114 2.69 -15.14 -13.72
N ILE A 115 2.19 -14.10 -14.39
CA ILE A 115 2.49 -12.70 -14.09
C ILE A 115 1.25 -12.08 -13.44
N LEU A 116 1.46 -11.40 -12.31
CA LEU A 116 0.52 -10.55 -11.61
C LEU A 116 1.13 -9.16 -11.44
N THR A 117 0.31 -8.19 -11.04
CA THR A 117 0.77 -6.83 -10.73
C THR A 117 0.40 -6.48 -9.31
N MET A 118 1.33 -5.87 -8.58
CA MET A 118 1.09 -5.32 -7.25
C MET A 118 1.54 -3.87 -7.16
N GLU A 119 1.05 -3.17 -6.15
CA GLU A 119 1.61 -1.88 -5.75
C GLU A 119 2.52 -2.05 -4.54
N ILE A 120 3.62 -1.30 -4.51
CA ILE A 120 4.59 -1.28 -3.42
C ILE A 120 5.06 0.15 -3.14
N LYS A 121 5.25 0.46 -1.86
CA LYS A 121 5.89 1.70 -1.40
C LYS A 121 6.95 1.38 -0.36
N ASN A 122 8.09 2.05 -0.46
CA ASN A 122 9.14 1.99 0.54
C ASN A 122 8.89 3.05 1.63
N CYS A 123 8.75 2.61 2.87
CA CYS A 123 8.50 3.43 4.06
C CYS A 123 9.78 3.61 4.90
N SER A 124 10.94 3.64 4.23
CA SER A 124 12.28 3.62 4.80
C SER A 124 12.67 2.27 5.40
N THR A 125 12.23 1.96 6.61
CA THR A 125 12.66 0.75 7.34
C THR A 125 11.86 -0.50 7.00
N PHE A 126 10.68 -0.32 6.38
CA PHE A 126 9.80 -1.39 5.93
C PHE A 126 9.17 -1.02 4.59
N ALA A 127 8.51 -1.98 3.95
CA ALA A 127 7.75 -1.75 2.74
C ALA A 127 6.31 -2.18 2.95
N VAL A 128 5.39 -1.43 2.35
CA VAL A 128 3.98 -1.77 2.30
C VAL A 128 3.60 -2.15 0.88
N PHE A 129 2.70 -3.11 0.77
CA PHE A 129 2.30 -3.71 -0.48
C PHE A 129 0.79 -3.92 -0.54
N ARG A 130 0.22 -3.78 -1.74
CA ARG A 130 -1.15 -4.17 -2.05
C ARG A 130 -1.10 -5.42 -2.90
N LEU A 131 -1.32 -6.57 -2.26
CA LEU A 131 -1.06 -7.86 -2.89
C LEU A 131 -2.20 -8.30 -3.79
N PRO A 132 -1.91 -8.77 -5.01
CA PRO A 132 -2.88 -9.50 -5.80
C PRO A 132 -3.12 -10.89 -5.19
N ASN A 133 -4.34 -11.36 -5.35
CA ASN A 133 -4.68 -12.75 -5.06
C ASN A 133 -3.99 -13.67 -6.06
N VAL A 134 -3.36 -14.73 -5.56
CA VAL A 134 -2.82 -15.78 -6.42
C VAL A 134 -3.99 -16.57 -7.04
N PRO A 135 -3.89 -17.00 -8.31
CA PRO A 135 -4.99 -17.63 -9.03
C PRO A 135 -5.23 -19.10 -8.65
N SER A 136 -4.26 -19.75 -7.99
CA SER A 136 -4.34 -21.18 -7.65
C SER A 136 -3.57 -21.49 -6.38
N CYS A 137 -4.09 -22.42 -5.59
CA CYS A 137 -3.37 -23.03 -4.46
C CYS A 137 -2.71 -24.35 -4.86
N PRO A 138 -1.62 -24.74 -4.17
CA PRO A 138 -0.90 -23.97 -3.16
C PRO A 138 0.12 -23.02 -3.84
N SER A 139 -0.03 -21.71 -3.63
CA SER A 139 0.93 -20.66 -4.06
C SER A 139 1.15 -19.68 -2.92
N ALA A 140 2.41 -19.38 -2.61
CA ALA A 140 2.77 -18.58 -1.43
C ALA A 140 3.85 -17.55 -1.72
N TYR A 141 3.65 -16.33 -1.22
CA TYR A 141 4.64 -15.25 -1.24
C TYR A 141 5.88 -15.63 -0.42
N CYS A 142 7.03 -15.46 -1.06
CA CYS A 142 8.33 -15.78 -0.49
C CYS A 142 9.03 -14.54 0.08
N PHE A 143 9.68 -14.69 1.23
CA PHE A 143 10.36 -13.59 1.91
C PHE A 143 11.85 -13.85 2.15
N GLU A 144 12.63 -12.78 2.04
CA GLU A 144 14.00 -12.62 2.52
C GLU A 144 13.95 -12.45 4.04
N SER A 145 13.81 -13.56 4.75
CA SER A 145 13.94 -13.56 6.21
C SER A 145 15.28 -14.17 6.63
N ASN A 146 15.85 -13.62 7.70
CA ASN A 146 16.98 -14.22 8.42
C ASN A 146 16.51 -14.89 9.72
N LEU A 147 15.20 -15.09 9.89
CA LEU A 147 14.66 -15.74 11.06
C LEU A 147 14.97 -17.24 11.02
N PRO A 148 15.28 -17.87 12.17
CA PRO A 148 15.53 -19.31 12.22
C PRO A 148 14.34 -20.08 11.64
N CYS A 149 14.61 -21.18 10.93
CA CYS A 149 13.56 -22.07 10.48
C CYS A 149 12.83 -22.65 11.71
N GLU A 150 11.54 -22.36 11.84
CA GLU A 150 10.71 -23.02 12.86
C GLU A 150 10.49 -24.48 12.45
N THR A 151 11.23 -25.39 13.08
CA THR A 151 10.93 -26.82 13.02
C THR A 151 9.71 -27.11 13.87
N THR A 152 8.51 -27.07 13.28
CA THR A 152 7.40 -27.85 13.81
C THR A 152 7.66 -29.32 13.44
N SER A 153 8.63 -29.94 14.11
CA SER A 153 8.76 -31.40 14.08
C SER A 153 7.55 -31.96 14.81
N THR A 154 6.55 -32.43 14.07
CA THR A 154 5.66 -33.47 14.57
C THR A 154 6.57 -34.54 15.18
N SER A 155 6.50 -34.73 16.49
CA SER A 155 7.15 -35.82 17.18
C SER A 155 6.56 -37.14 16.68
N THR A 156 7.07 -37.62 15.54
CA THR A 156 6.91 -39.00 15.12
C THR A 156 7.79 -39.84 16.04
N THR A 157 7.24 -40.24 17.17
CA THR A 157 7.86 -41.23 18.04
C THR A 157 8.02 -42.51 17.24
N THR A 158 9.24 -42.78 16.79
CA THR A 158 9.62 -44.05 16.15
C THR A 158 9.47 -45.16 17.18
N THR A 159 8.50 -46.06 16.97
CA THR A 159 8.31 -47.27 17.78
C THR A 159 9.50 -48.20 17.57
N THR A 160 10.48 -48.15 18.49
CA THR A 160 11.52 -49.18 18.60
C THR A 160 11.12 -50.13 19.72
N SER A 161 10.80 -51.35 19.33
CA SER A 161 10.43 -52.48 20.18
C SER A 161 11.57 -52.91 21.10
N THR A 162 11.39 -52.84 22.42
CA THR A 162 12.05 -53.72 23.41
C THR A 162 11.21 -53.82 24.69
N PRO A 163 11.35 -54.91 25.48
CA PRO A 163 10.25 -55.49 26.24
C PRO A 163 10.03 -54.90 27.63
N VAL A 164 8.76 -54.99 28.04
CA VAL A 164 8.16 -54.60 29.32
C VAL A 164 8.84 -55.25 30.52
N THR A 165 9.13 -54.48 31.57
CA THR A 165 9.21 -54.99 32.96
C THR A 165 8.70 -53.95 33.98
N HIS A 166 7.51 -54.24 34.49
CA HIS A 166 6.89 -53.98 35.80
C HIS A 166 7.18 -52.73 36.68
N ARG A 167 6.09 -51.96 36.85
CA ARG A 167 5.35 -51.65 38.11
C ARG A 167 5.95 -50.59 39.07
N THR A 168 5.21 -49.50 39.30
CA THR A 168 4.34 -49.25 40.50
C THR A 168 4.00 -47.74 40.62
N THR A 169 2.69 -47.44 40.56
CA THR A 169 1.86 -46.41 41.26
C THR A 169 2.52 -45.06 41.67
N GLU A 170 2.07 -43.87 41.24
CA GLU A 170 0.90 -43.06 41.72
C GLU A 170 1.08 -41.59 41.21
N PRO A 171 0.13 -40.62 41.29
CA PRO A 171 -1.28 -40.57 40.90
C PRO A 171 -1.53 -39.60 39.70
N HIS A 172 -2.69 -39.78 39.04
CA HIS A 172 -3.24 -38.83 38.07
C HIS A 172 -3.53 -37.46 38.69
N ILE A 173 -2.94 -36.40 38.15
CA ILE A 173 -3.40 -35.01 38.31
C ILE A 173 -4.18 -34.64 37.04
N PRO A 174 -5.42 -34.12 37.13
CA PRO A 174 -6.22 -33.78 35.97
C PRO A 174 -5.64 -32.58 35.23
N SER A 175 -5.76 -32.60 33.91
CA SER A 175 -5.49 -31.50 32.99
C SER A 175 -6.31 -30.26 33.38
N SER A 176 -5.68 -29.34 34.13
CA SER A 176 -6.18 -27.98 34.30
C SER A 176 -5.85 -27.17 33.06
N GLU A 177 -6.84 -27.10 32.18
CA GLU A 177 -7.16 -26.02 31.25
C GLU A 177 -6.28 -24.76 31.36
N TYR A 178 -5.22 -24.69 30.54
CA TYR A 178 -4.53 -23.43 30.28
C TYR A 178 -5.36 -22.63 29.27
N ARG A 179 -6.22 -21.78 29.82
CA ARG A 179 -6.98 -20.76 29.08
C ARG A 179 -6.07 -19.54 28.86
N PRO A 180 -5.69 -19.19 27.62
CA PRO A 180 -5.03 -17.91 27.37
C PRO A 180 -6.06 -16.81 27.63
N THR A 181 -6.02 -16.17 28.81
CA THR A 181 -6.77 -14.95 29.08
C THR A 181 -6.03 -13.76 28.47
N THR A 182 -6.04 -13.68 27.16
CA THR A 182 -6.01 -12.39 26.48
C THR A 182 -7.21 -12.37 25.56
N LYS A 183 -8.27 -11.69 26.01
CA LYS A 183 -9.39 -11.30 25.17
C LYS A 183 -8.82 -10.78 23.83
N PRO A 184 -9.36 -11.19 22.67
CA PRO A 184 -9.20 -10.39 21.47
C PRO A 184 -9.56 -8.96 21.86
N LYS A 185 -8.66 -7.99 21.66
CA LYS A 185 -9.08 -6.60 21.69
C LYS A 185 -10.16 -6.51 20.62
N GLU A 186 -11.39 -6.37 21.08
CA GLU A 186 -12.52 -5.94 20.29
C GLU A 186 -12.06 -4.64 19.64
N TYR A 187 -11.60 -4.74 18.40
CA TYR A 187 -11.24 -3.59 17.60
C TYR A 187 -12.57 -2.94 17.28
N ILE A 188 -12.95 -2.01 18.14
CA ILE A 188 -14.16 -1.23 17.96
C ILE A 188 -14.01 -0.56 16.60
N ASN A 189 -14.87 -0.95 15.66
CA ASN A 189 -15.08 -0.21 14.42
C ASN A 189 -15.73 1.13 14.79
N GLU A 190 -14.98 2.02 15.42
CA GLU A 190 -15.33 3.43 15.42
C GLU A 190 -14.69 4.00 14.17
N ARG A 191 -15.51 4.21 13.13
CA ARG A 191 -15.15 5.03 11.97
C ARG A 191 -15.84 6.39 12.07
N PRO A 192 -15.51 7.26 13.05
CA PRO A 192 -15.96 8.66 13.04
C PRO A 192 -15.21 9.49 11.99
N ASP A 193 -14.09 9.00 11.45
CA ASP A 193 -13.17 9.78 10.62
C ASP A 193 -13.65 10.02 9.19
N LEU A 194 -14.53 9.17 8.66
CA LEU A 194 -15.08 9.37 7.31
C LEU A 194 -16.14 10.47 7.29
N LEU A 195 -16.99 10.54 8.32
CA LEU A 195 -18.00 11.60 8.46
C LEU A 195 -17.34 12.94 8.78
N ILE A 196 -16.36 12.95 9.69
CA ILE A 196 -15.58 14.16 10.00
C ILE A 196 -14.79 14.61 8.76
N GLY A 197 -14.17 13.69 8.01
CA GLY A 197 -13.51 13.97 6.74
C GLY A 197 -14.46 14.51 5.66
N MET A 198 -15.68 13.98 5.55
CA MET A 198 -16.71 14.48 4.62
C MET A 198 -17.26 15.85 5.01
N LEU A 199 -17.39 16.14 6.31
CA LEU A 199 -17.83 17.45 6.81
C LEU A 199 -16.76 18.53 6.57
N ILE A 200 -15.49 18.20 6.84
CA ILE A 200 -14.36 19.10 6.59
C ILE A 200 -14.16 19.28 5.07
N GLY A 201 -14.22 18.19 4.29
CA GLY A 201 -14.11 18.23 2.83
C GLY A 201 -15.24 19.03 2.18
N GLY A 202 -16.49 18.83 2.63
CA GLY A 202 -17.64 19.58 2.15
C GLY A 202 -17.54 21.08 2.46
N PHE A 203 -17.11 21.45 3.67
CA PHE A 203 -16.89 22.85 4.03
C PHE A 203 -15.83 23.51 3.16
N VAL A 204 -14.72 22.81 2.86
CA VAL A 204 -13.65 23.30 1.99
C VAL A 204 -14.15 23.52 0.56
N VAL A 205 -14.95 22.59 0.01
CA VAL A 205 -15.54 22.75 -1.33
C VAL A 205 -16.47 23.97 -1.36
N LEU A 206 -17.32 24.16 -0.34
CA LEU A 206 -18.23 25.31 -0.26
C LEU A 206 -17.47 26.64 -0.17
N VAL A 207 -16.40 26.72 0.62
CA VAL A 207 -15.56 27.92 0.72
C VAL A 207 -14.84 28.19 -0.60
N SER A 208 -14.39 27.15 -1.32
CA SER A 208 -13.74 27.30 -2.62
C SER A 208 -14.70 27.83 -3.71
N ILE A 209 -15.93 27.33 -3.75
CA ILE A 209 -16.98 27.82 -4.65
C ILE A 209 -17.36 29.26 -4.30
N ALA A 210 -17.59 29.56 -3.02
CA ALA A 210 -17.94 30.90 -2.57
C ALA A 210 -16.84 31.93 -2.92
N THR A 211 -15.57 31.58 -2.75
CA THR A 211 -14.45 32.44 -3.11
C THR A 211 -14.35 32.64 -4.62
N CYS A 212 -14.52 31.60 -5.44
CA CYS A 212 -14.59 31.73 -6.90
C CYS A 212 -15.73 32.65 -7.35
N VAL A 213 -16.92 32.51 -6.76
CA VAL A 213 -18.08 33.37 -7.05
C VAL A 213 -17.81 34.82 -6.66
N ILE A 214 -17.17 35.07 -5.51
CA ILE A 214 -16.79 36.42 -5.08
C ILE A 214 -15.75 37.03 -6.04
N LEU A 215 -14.75 36.26 -6.48
CA LEU A 215 -13.74 36.72 -7.43
C LEU A 215 -14.36 37.03 -8.80
N TYR A 216 -15.24 36.16 -9.27
CA TYR A 216 -16.03 36.37 -10.48
C TYR A 216 -16.85 37.66 -10.35
N ALA A 217 -17.67 37.81 -9.30
CA ALA A 217 -18.47 39.01 -9.09
C ALA A 217 -17.61 40.30 -8.99
N LYS A 218 -16.42 40.23 -8.39
CA LYS A 218 -15.47 41.36 -8.36
C LYS A 218 -14.85 41.68 -9.72
N PHE A 219 -14.61 40.67 -10.55
CA PHE A 219 -14.11 40.84 -11.91
C PHE A 219 -15.17 41.48 -12.81
N TRP A 220 -16.43 41.03 -12.71
CA TRP A 220 -17.55 41.56 -13.49
C TRP A 220 -18.10 42.91 -12.99
N ARG A 221 -17.87 43.26 -11.72
CA ARG A 221 -18.18 44.61 -11.21
C ARG A 221 -17.16 45.67 -11.61
N LYS A 222 -15.99 45.30 -12.16
CA LYS A 222 -15.08 46.31 -12.71
C LYS A 222 -15.60 46.74 -14.08
N PRO A 223 -16.03 48.00 -14.26
CA PRO A 223 -16.37 48.50 -15.58
C PRO A 223 -15.13 48.41 -16.49
N GLN A 224 -15.27 47.73 -17.62
CA GLN A 224 -14.27 47.68 -18.68
C GLN A 224 -14.09 49.12 -19.21
N ARG A 225 -13.03 49.84 -18.79
CA ARG A 225 -12.60 51.04 -19.51
C ARG A 225 -11.92 50.57 -20.78
N ILE A 226 -12.67 50.57 -21.88
CA ILE A 226 -12.10 50.55 -23.22
C ILE A 226 -11.32 51.86 -23.36
N SER A 227 -9.98 51.79 -23.40
CA SER A 227 -9.14 52.92 -23.75
C SER A 227 -9.20 53.09 -25.27
N THR A 228 -9.81 54.18 -25.72
CA THR A 228 -9.94 54.56 -27.14
C THR A 228 -8.77 55.40 -27.65
N ASP A 229 -7.58 55.33 -27.02
CA ASP A 229 -6.43 56.16 -27.40
C ASP A 229 -5.35 55.33 -28.11
N GLN A 230 -5.68 54.67 -29.23
CA GLN A 230 -4.65 54.18 -30.15
C GLN A 230 -5.13 53.98 -31.60
N TYR A 231 -5.68 55.01 -32.23
CA TYR A 231 -5.68 55.13 -33.71
C TYR A 231 -5.60 56.61 -34.10
N PRO A 232 -4.48 57.12 -34.64
CA PRO A 232 -4.49 58.43 -35.28
C PRO A 232 -5.26 58.35 -36.60
N VAL A 233 -6.32 59.16 -36.72
CA VAL A 233 -7.01 59.42 -37.99
C VAL A 233 -6.06 60.19 -38.91
N VAL A 234 -5.53 59.53 -39.92
CA VAL A 234 -4.75 60.18 -40.98
C VAL A 234 -5.72 60.79 -41.98
N ILE A 235 -5.97 62.09 -41.87
CA ILE A 235 -6.68 62.86 -42.90
C ILE A 235 -5.65 63.26 -43.96
N THR A 236 -5.68 62.60 -45.12
CA THR A 236 -4.93 63.04 -46.30
C THR A 236 -5.75 64.08 -47.06
N ASN A 237 -5.38 65.36 -46.91
CA ASN A 237 -5.82 66.41 -47.82
C ASN A 237 -4.73 66.59 -48.89
N SER A 238 -4.92 66.00 -50.07
CA SER A 238 -4.12 66.29 -51.25
C SER A 238 -4.95 67.09 -52.25
N ALA A 239 -4.86 68.42 -52.13
CA ALA A 239 -5.26 69.36 -53.17
C ALA A 239 -4.19 69.36 -54.27
N LEU A 240 -4.60 69.12 -55.51
CA LEU A 240 -3.76 69.28 -56.71
C LEU A 240 -3.80 70.75 -57.18
N PRO A 241 -2.66 71.37 -57.56
CA PRO A 241 -2.66 72.69 -58.15
C PRO A 241 -2.87 72.62 -59.67
N TYR A 242 -3.81 73.46 -60.11
CA TYR A 242 -4.04 73.89 -61.48
C TYR A 242 -2.77 74.48 -62.12
N LYS A 243 -2.44 74.07 -63.34
CA LYS A 243 -1.45 74.73 -64.20
C LYS A 243 -2.05 74.96 -65.59
N GLN A 244 -2.32 76.23 -65.87
CA GLN A 244 -2.42 76.83 -67.22
C GLN A 244 -0.99 77.06 -67.77
N PRO A 245 -0.77 77.27 -69.07
CA PRO A 245 -1.61 77.97 -70.05
C PRO A 245 -2.35 77.09 -71.07
#